data_AF-A0A552FN48-F1
#
_entry.id   AF-A0A552FN48-F1
#
_cell.length_a   1.000
_cell.length_b   1.000
_cell.length_c   1.000
_cell.angle_alpha   90.00
_cell.angle_beta   90.00
_cell.angle_gamma   90.00
#
_symmetry.space_group_name_H-M   'P 1'
#
loop_
_entity.id
_entity.type
_entity.pdbx_description
1 polymer ?
#
loop_
_entity_poly.entity_id
_entity_poly.type
_entity_poly.pdbx_seq_one_letter_code
_entity_poly.pdbx_strand_id
1 'polypeptide(L)'
;MKRDEPEMEDDLRTEYDLKHLRVRKLGSGRKSFGGVTVRLEPDVAEMFPTADAVNEALRLLIRVMRDNKTLASTVQANLKAES
;
A
#
# COMPACT_ATOMS: atom_id res chain seq x y z
N MET A 1 6.52 53.57 10.46
CA MET A 1 5.91 53.43 9.12
C MET A 1 5.62 51.96 8.93
N LYS A 2 4.33 51.57 8.91
CA LYS A 2 3.93 50.19 8.61
C LYS A 2 4.08 50.01 7.10
N ARG A 3 4.66 48.88 6.65
CA ARG A 3 4.71 48.54 5.23
C ARG A 3 3.38 47.88 4.91
N ASP A 4 2.57 48.55 4.10
CA ASP A 4 1.38 47.94 3.52
C ASP A 4 1.88 46.90 2.51
N GLU A 5 1.55 45.63 2.73
CA GLU A 5 1.80 44.57 1.74
C GLU A 5 0.92 44.87 0.53
N PRO A 6 1.47 44.94 -0.70
CA PRO A 6 0.64 45.18 -1.86
C PRO A 6 -0.34 44.01 -1.98
N GLU A 7 -1.64 44.31 -1.93
CA GLU A 7 -2.70 43.40 -2.36
C GLU A 7 -2.43 43.11 -3.84
N MET A 8 -1.66 42.07 -4.11
CA MET A 8 -1.43 41.61 -5.47
C MET A 8 -2.74 40.99 -5.93
N GLU A 9 -3.52 41.76 -6.71
CA GLU A 9 -4.71 41.26 -7.37
C GLU A 9 -4.31 40.04 -8.21
N ASP A 10 -5.04 38.93 -8.02
CA ASP A 10 -4.80 37.67 -8.69
C ASP A 10 -5.26 37.82 -10.15
N ASP A 11 -4.35 38.20 -11.04
CA ASP A 11 -4.58 38.38 -12.49
C ASP A 11 -4.96 37.07 -13.22
N LEU A 12 -5.04 35.94 -12.51
CA LEU A 12 -5.43 34.66 -13.09
C LEU A 12 -6.91 34.67 -13.48
N ARG A 13 -7.20 34.11 -14.66
CA ARG A 13 -8.60 33.89 -15.08
C ARG A 13 -9.28 32.90 -14.15
N THR A 14 -10.60 32.99 -14.06
CA THR A 14 -11.42 32.18 -13.14
C THR A 14 -11.27 30.67 -13.37
N GLU A 15 -10.92 30.25 -14.58
CA GLU A 15 -10.66 28.84 -14.92
C GLU A 15 -9.35 28.30 -14.35
N TYR A 16 -8.44 29.18 -13.91
CA TYR A 16 -7.14 28.83 -13.33
C TYR A 16 -7.12 29.05 -11.80
N ASP A 17 -8.21 28.74 -11.09
CA ASP A 17 -8.21 28.72 -9.61
C ASP A 17 -7.39 27.55 -9.07
N LEU A 18 -6.15 27.84 -8.66
CA LEU A 18 -5.22 26.85 -8.14
C LEU A 18 -5.42 26.58 -6.63
N LYS A 19 -6.33 27.28 -5.94
CA LYS A 19 -6.52 27.17 -4.48
C LYS A 19 -6.96 25.77 -4.03
N HIS A 20 -7.64 25.05 -4.92
CA HIS A 20 -8.15 23.70 -4.66
C HIS A 20 -7.18 22.59 -5.09
N LEU A 21 -6.05 22.93 -5.73
CA LEU A 21 -5.11 21.93 -6.21
C LEU A 21 -4.20 21.43 -5.08
N ARG A 22 -4.05 20.11 -5.00
CA ARG A 22 -3.12 19.48 -4.05
C ARG A 22 -1.68 19.74 -4.49
N VAL A 23 -0.96 20.56 -3.73
CA VAL A 23 0.46 20.84 -3.99
C VAL A 23 1.31 19.57 -3.85
N ARG A 24 2.11 19.24 -4.88
CA ARG A 24 3.04 18.11 -4.88
C ARG A 24 4.49 18.61 -4.96
N LYS A 25 5.34 18.15 -4.05
CA LYS A 25 6.79 18.39 -4.13
C LYS A 25 7.40 17.63 -5.32
N LEU A 26 8.00 18.35 -6.24
CA LEU A 26 8.76 17.83 -7.39
C LEU A 26 10.26 17.94 -7.07
N GLY A 27 11.04 16.88 -7.25
CA GLY A 27 12.50 16.89 -7.00
C GLY A 27 13.11 15.53 -6.66
N SER A 28 14.43 15.41 -6.59
CA SER A 28 15.13 14.22 -6.10
C SER A 28 14.98 14.09 -4.58
N GLY A 29 14.81 12.86 -4.05
CA GLY A 29 14.59 12.62 -2.61
C GLY A 29 13.14 12.39 -2.18
N ARG A 30 12.23 12.11 -3.12
CA ARG A 30 10.83 11.77 -2.81
C ARG A 30 10.76 10.40 -2.13
N LYS A 31 9.96 10.28 -1.06
CA LYS A 31 9.39 8.98 -0.67
C LYS A 31 8.30 8.66 -1.70
N SER A 32 8.33 7.48 -2.33
CA SER A 32 7.18 7.02 -3.13
C SER A 32 5.95 7.11 -2.23
N PHE A 33 4.94 7.85 -2.67
CA PHE A 33 3.68 7.86 -1.94
C PHE A 33 2.97 6.57 -2.31
N GLY A 34 2.91 5.66 -1.34
CA GLY A 34 2.53 4.27 -1.55
C GLY A 34 3.67 3.40 -1.06
N GLY A 35 3.37 2.52 -0.10
CA GLY A 35 4.26 1.42 0.24
C GLY A 35 4.46 0.48 -0.96
N VAL A 36 4.76 -0.78 -0.69
CA VAL A 36 4.88 -1.78 -1.76
C VAL A 36 3.56 -1.84 -2.53
N THR A 37 3.61 -1.54 -3.84
CA THR A 37 2.45 -1.65 -4.74
C THR A 37 2.50 -3.02 -5.40
N VAL A 38 1.43 -3.79 -5.25
CA VAL A 38 1.28 -5.12 -5.86
C VAL A 38 0.16 -5.04 -6.87
N ARG A 39 0.43 -5.49 -8.11
CA ARG A 39 -0.60 -5.58 -9.14
C ARG A 39 -1.40 -6.85 -8.93
N LEU A 40 -2.72 -6.71 -8.82
CA LEU A 40 -3.65 -7.83 -8.83
C LEU A 40 -4.19 -8.01 -10.25
N GLU A 41 -4.45 -9.26 -10.62
CA GLU A 41 -5.18 -9.59 -11.85
C GLU A 41 -6.68 -9.28 -11.65
N PRO A 42 -7.44 -9.02 -12.74
CA PRO A 42 -8.80 -8.48 -12.66
C PRO A 42 -9.78 -9.41 -11.94
N ASP A 43 -9.65 -10.72 -12.14
CA ASP A 43 -10.40 -11.76 -11.44
C ASP A 43 -10.21 -11.72 -9.92
N VAL A 44 -8.96 -11.53 -9.48
CA VAL A 44 -8.63 -11.42 -8.06
C VAL A 44 -9.14 -10.10 -7.48
N ALA A 45 -9.05 -9.00 -8.23
CA ALA A 45 -9.55 -7.71 -7.80
C ALA A 45 -11.09 -7.68 -7.66
N GLU A 46 -11.81 -8.39 -8.52
CA GLU A 46 -13.26 -8.57 -8.43
C GLU A 46 -13.65 -9.39 -7.20
N MET A 47 -12.90 -10.47 -6.91
CA MET A 47 -13.14 -11.33 -5.75
C MET A 47 -12.73 -10.71 -4.42
N PHE A 48 -11.73 -9.83 -4.40
CA PHE A 48 -11.22 -9.16 -3.22
C PHE A 48 -11.26 -7.63 -3.38
N PRO A 49 -12.40 -6.98 -3.07
CA PRO A 49 -12.58 -5.56 -3.32
C PRO A 49 -11.71 -4.64 -2.44
N THR A 50 -11.14 -5.16 -1.36
CA THR A 50 -10.35 -4.38 -0.39
C THR A 50 -8.98 -4.99 -0.16
N ALA A 51 -8.00 -4.12 0.12
CA ALA A 51 -6.64 -4.56 0.47
C ALA A 51 -6.62 -5.40 1.76
N ASP A 52 -7.50 -5.11 2.71
CA ASP A 52 -7.61 -5.88 3.96
C ASP A 52 -8.05 -7.32 3.70
N ALA A 53 -9.02 -7.54 2.79
CA ALA A 53 -9.48 -8.88 2.44
C ALA A 53 -8.36 -9.73 1.80
N VAL A 54 -7.56 -9.14 0.91
CA VAL A 54 -6.39 -9.80 0.31
C VAL A 54 -5.36 -10.16 1.39
N ASN A 55 -5.07 -9.21 2.28
CA ASN A 55 -4.07 -9.41 3.33
C ASN A 55 -4.48 -10.53 4.31
N GLU A 56 -5.74 -10.57 4.71
CA GLU A 56 -6.25 -11.65 5.58
C GLU A 56 -6.19 -13.01 4.90
N ALA A 57 -6.58 -13.11 3.63
CA ALA A 57 -6.48 -14.36 2.88
C ALA A 57 -5.03 -14.87 2.78
N LEU A 58 -4.08 -13.98 2.48
CA LEU A 58 -2.66 -14.33 2.42
C LEU A 58 -2.10 -14.72 3.79
N ARG A 59 -2.52 -14.07 4.88
CA ARG A 59 -2.13 -14.45 6.26
C ARG A 59 -2.63 -15.84 6.63
N LEU A 60 -3.88 -16.17 6.28
CA LEU A 60 -4.44 -17.49 6.48
C LEU A 60 -3.66 -18.55 5.73
N LEU A 61 -3.32 -18.29 4.45
CA LEU A 61 -2.49 -19.20 3.66
C LEU A 61 -1.11 -19.43 4.30
N ILE A 62 -0.45 -18.36 4.76
CA ILE A 62 0.83 -18.46 5.46
C ILE A 62 0.70 -19.34 6.71
N ARG A 63 -0.39 -19.21 7.48
CA ARG A 63 -0.63 -20.03 8.68
C ARG A 63 -0.78 -21.50 8.31
N VAL A 64 -1.64 -21.83 7.35
CA VAL A 64 -1.84 -23.21 6.89
C VAL A 64 -0.54 -23.82 6.38
N MET A 65 0.24 -23.08 5.59
CA MET A 65 1.54 -23.55 5.09
C MET A 65 2.54 -23.83 6.23
N ARG A 66 2.57 -22.99 7.26
CA ARG A 66 3.43 -23.20 8.44
C ARG A 66 3.01 -24.43 9.22
N ASP A 67 1.71 -24.57 9.48
CA ASP A 67 1.16 -25.71 10.22
C ASP A 67 1.47 -27.02 9.46
N ASN A 68 1.27 -27.04 8.14
CA ASN A 68 1.62 -28.18 7.30
C ASN A 68 3.12 -28.49 7.29
N LYS A 69 3.98 -27.47 7.27
CA LYS A 69 5.44 -27.66 7.36
C LYS A 69 5.83 -28.26 8.71
N THR A 70 5.23 -27.80 9.80
CA THR A 70 5.47 -28.37 11.13
C THR A 70 5.03 -29.82 11.20
N LEU A 71 3.83 -30.15 10.69
CA LEU A 71 3.33 -31.52 10.60
C LEU A 71 4.25 -32.41 9.76
N ALA A 72 4.71 -31.95 8.60
CA ALA A 72 5.65 -32.69 7.76
C ALA A 72 6.98 -32.94 8.49
N SER A 73 7.50 -31.97 9.23
CA SER A 73 8.73 -32.13 10.02
C SER A 73 8.55 -33.05 11.23
N THR A 74 7.40 -33.02 11.90
CA THR A 74 7.08 -33.90 13.03
C THR A 74 6.89 -35.35 12.57
N VAL A 75 6.20 -35.56 11.45
CA VAL A 75 6.04 -36.90 10.85
C VAL A 75 7.40 -37.49 10.45
N GLN A 76 8.28 -36.68 9.86
CA GLN A 76 9.66 -37.10 9.54
C GLN A 76 10.50 -37.41 10.78
N ALA A 77 10.32 -36.67 11.87
CA ALA A 77 11.03 -36.93 13.14
C ALA A 77 10.56 -38.23 13.80
N ASN A 78 9.25 -38.50 13.79
CA ASN A 78 8.68 -39.71 14.41
C ASN A 78 9.06 -40.98 13.65
N LEU A 79 9.06 -40.95 12.30
CA LEU A 79 9.50 -42.08 11.47
C LEU A 79 10.99 -42.45 11.68
N LYS A 80 11.81 -41.48 12.07
CA LYS A 80 13.25 -41.68 12.33
C LYS A 80 13.55 -42.18 13.74
N ALA A 81 12.59 -42.06 14.66
CA ALA A 81 12.71 -42.53 16.04
C ALA A 81 12.26 -44.00 16.22
N GLU A 82 11.52 -44.54 15.24
CA GLU A 82 10.99 -45.92 15.24
C GLU A 82 11.84 -46.90 14.40
N SER A 83 12.98 -46.45 13.85
CA SER A 83 14.00 -47.28 13.17
C SER A 83 15.30 -47.31 13.97
#